data_AF-A0A351V781-F1
#
_entry.id   AF-A0A351V781-F1
#
_cell.length_a   1.000
_cell.length_b   1.000
_cell.length_c   1.000
_cell.angle_alpha   90.00
_cell.angle_beta   90.00
_cell.angle_gamma   90.00
#
_symmetry.space_group_name_H-M   'P 1'
#
loop_
_entity.id
_entity.type
_entity.pdbx_description
1 polymer ?
#
loop_
_entity_poly.entity_id
_entity_poly.type
_entity_poly.pdbx_seq_one_letter_code
_entity_poly.pdbx_strand_id
1 'polypeptide(L)'
;MNPSFENERNKKKFDLMCQWMKLKIQGIYLIEFFQDRGFQSIAIFGMGEIGQLMYDELVMEKKLTIQYAIDQSGIQYLESLPVYCLDKDLPKVDAIVITPVLITDQLEEQIYESLGECVTFVFEEILYELSRKHGVASSLWRIL
;
A
#
# COMPACT_ATOMS: atom_id res chain seq x y z
N MET A 1 -0.64 12.94 19.93
CA MET A 1 0.22 11.81 19.52
C MET A 1 1.60 12.01 20.14
N ASN A 2 2.28 10.96 20.58
CA ASN A 2 3.62 11.07 21.18
C ASN A 2 4.65 11.51 20.10
N PRO A 3 5.42 12.60 20.30
CA PRO A 3 6.40 13.06 19.31
C PRO A 3 7.43 12.00 18.89
N SER A 4 7.77 11.04 19.75
CA SER A 4 8.69 9.95 19.38
C SER A 4 8.07 9.02 18.32
N PHE A 5 6.79 8.69 18.48
CA PHE A 5 6.06 7.81 17.57
C PHE A 5 5.86 8.43 16.19
N GLU A 6 5.53 9.73 16.15
CA GLU A 6 5.40 10.47 14.89
C GLU A 6 6.74 10.52 14.14
N ASN A 7 7.85 10.74 14.85
CA ASN A 7 9.19 10.74 14.25
C ASN A 7 9.58 9.36 13.70
N GLU A 8 9.28 8.28 14.43
CA GLU A 8 9.52 6.91 13.97
C GLU A 8 8.67 6.58 12.72
N ARG A 9 7.39 6.96 12.73
CA ARG A 9 6.49 6.80 11.58
C ARG A 9 7.00 7.56 10.36
N ASN A 10 7.39 8.81 10.51
CA ASN A 10 7.90 9.63 9.41
C ASN A 10 9.24 9.12 8.89
N LYS A 11 10.13 8.65 9.77
CA LYS A 11 11.36 7.97 9.36
C LYS A 11 11.06 6.71 8.55
N LYS A 12 10.13 5.87 9.02
CA LYS A 12 9.74 4.64 8.31
C LYS A 12 9.16 4.94 6.93
N LYS A 13 8.27 5.94 6.81
CA LYS A 13 7.77 6.42 5.51
C LYS A 13 8.91 6.84 4.59
N PHE A 14 9.82 7.68 5.09
CA PHE A 14 10.96 8.16 4.32
C PHE A 14 11.82 7.01 3.80
N ASP A 15 12.17 6.04 4.65
CA ASP A 15 12.98 4.89 4.27
C ASP A 15 12.29 4.04 3.18
N LEU A 16 10.96 3.82 3.30
CA LEU A 16 10.17 3.10 2.29
C LEU A 16 10.11 3.86 0.96
N MET A 17 9.91 5.17 1.00
CA MET A 17 9.93 6.01 -0.21
C MET A 17 11.31 6.01 -0.89
N CYS A 18 12.40 6.05 -0.11
CA CYS A 18 13.76 5.90 -0.65
C CYS A 18 13.95 4.53 -1.31
N GLN A 19 13.45 3.45 -0.71
CA GLN A 19 13.56 2.12 -1.30
C GLN A 19 12.73 1.98 -2.57
N TRP A 20 11.51 2.51 -2.58
CA TRP A 20 10.67 2.57 -3.77
C TRP A 20 11.32 3.37 -4.89
N MET A 21 11.98 4.49 -4.57
CA MET A 21 12.73 5.27 -5.56
C MET A 21 13.91 4.49 -6.14
N LYS A 22 14.63 3.69 -5.34
CA LYS A 22 15.70 2.81 -5.86
C LYS A 22 15.16 1.80 -6.87
N LEU A 23 14.00 1.20 -6.61
CA LEU A 23 13.33 0.30 -7.55
C LEU A 23 13.00 1.04 -8.85
N LYS A 24 12.39 2.23 -8.75
CA LYS A 24 12.05 3.06 -9.93
C LYS A 24 13.26 3.44 -10.78
N ILE A 25 14.38 3.83 -10.16
CA ILE A 25 15.61 4.19 -10.88
C ILE A 25 16.12 3.00 -11.72
N GLN A 26 15.84 1.77 -11.30
CA GLN A 26 16.20 0.54 -12.03
C GLN A 26 15.11 0.07 -13.00
N GLY A 27 14.04 0.85 -13.19
CA GLY A 27 12.93 0.48 -14.08
C GLY A 27 12.02 -0.61 -13.52
N ILE A 28 12.02 -0.81 -12.20
CA ILE A 28 11.16 -1.77 -11.51
C ILE A 28 9.96 -0.99 -10.96
N TYR A 29 8.75 -1.41 -11.34
CA TYR A 29 7.51 -0.72 -11.04
C TYR A 29 6.59 -1.58 -10.17
N LEU A 30 5.74 -0.94 -9.36
CA LEU A 30 4.84 -1.65 -8.44
C LEU A 30 3.90 -2.61 -9.16
N ILE A 31 3.51 -2.30 -10.41
CA ILE A 31 2.59 -3.11 -11.21
C ILE A 31 3.08 -4.56 -11.37
N GLU A 32 4.39 -4.78 -11.40
CA GLU A 32 5.00 -6.11 -11.56
C GLU A 32 4.56 -7.06 -10.44
N PHE A 33 4.47 -6.56 -9.20
CA PHE A 33 4.05 -7.36 -8.05
C PHE A 33 2.65 -7.96 -8.24
N PHE A 34 1.74 -7.18 -8.81
CA PHE A 34 0.35 -7.57 -9.05
C PHE A 34 0.23 -8.49 -10.27
N GLN A 35 0.99 -8.20 -11.33
CA GLN A 35 1.00 -9.03 -12.54
C GLN A 35 1.55 -10.43 -12.28
N ASP A 36 2.63 -10.56 -11.49
CA ASP A 36 3.21 -11.84 -11.11
C ASP A 36 2.21 -12.76 -10.38
N ARG A 37 1.21 -12.16 -9.71
CA ARG A 37 0.16 -12.86 -8.96
C ARG A 37 -1.13 -13.01 -9.76
N GLY A 38 -1.19 -12.47 -10.98
CA GLY A 38 -2.39 -12.50 -11.83
C GLY A 38 -3.53 -11.61 -11.34
N PHE A 39 -3.29 -10.69 -10.39
CA PHE A 39 -4.32 -9.79 -9.87
C PHE A 39 -4.79 -8.79 -10.93
N GLN A 40 -6.10 -8.59 -11.02
CA GLN A 40 -6.76 -7.69 -11.96
C GLN A 40 -7.36 -6.47 -11.27
N SER A 41 -7.70 -6.60 -9.98
CA SER A 41 -8.37 -5.59 -9.19
C SER A 41 -7.82 -5.50 -7.77
N ILE A 42 -7.60 -4.27 -7.29
CA ILE A 42 -7.22 -4.01 -5.91
C ILE A 42 -8.05 -2.89 -5.28
N ALA A 43 -7.98 -2.81 -3.95
CA ALA A 43 -8.30 -1.61 -3.20
C ALA A 43 -7.09 -1.12 -2.39
N ILE A 44 -7.07 0.17 -2.04
CA ILE A 44 -6.00 0.77 -1.25
C ILE A 44 -6.57 1.21 0.10
N PHE A 45 -6.04 0.66 1.19
CA PHE A 45 -6.33 1.10 2.54
C PHE A 45 -5.31 2.17 2.95
N GLY A 46 -5.81 3.36 3.31
CA GLY A 46 -5.05 4.54 3.66
C GLY A 46 -4.66 5.36 2.42
N MET A 47 -5.27 6.53 2.27
CA MET A 47 -4.99 7.51 1.20
C MET A 47 -4.18 8.68 1.72
N GLY A 48 -3.21 8.41 2.60
CA GLY A 48 -2.15 9.35 2.92
C GLY A 48 -1.14 9.51 1.77
N GLU A 49 0.01 10.14 2.03
CA GLU A 49 1.03 10.44 1.02
C GLU A 49 1.46 9.19 0.19
N ILE A 50 1.75 8.08 0.87
CA ILE A 50 2.17 6.83 0.20
C ILE A 50 1.01 6.26 -0.64
N GLY A 51 -0.21 6.21 -0.11
CA GLY A 51 -1.36 5.65 -0.82
C GLY A 51 -1.74 6.45 -2.07
N GLN A 52 -1.68 7.78 -2.00
CA GLN A 52 -1.91 8.64 -3.16
C GLN A 52 -0.86 8.43 -4.25
N LEU A 53 0.44 8.45 -3.88
CA LEU A 53 1.51 8.21 -4.84
C LEU A 53 1.44 6.80 -5.47
N MET A 54 1.05 5.80 -4.67
CA MET A 54 0.92 4.42 -5.14
C MET A 54 -0.22 4.31 -6.14
N TYR A 55 -1.37 4.94 -5.84
CA TYR A 55 -2.48 5.06 -6.76
C TYR A 55 -2.02 5.67 -8.09
N ASP A 56 -1.35 6.84 -8.03
CA ASP A 56 -0.90 7.58 -9.22
C ASP A 56 0.03 6.75 -10.10
N GLU A 57 1.00 6.03 -9.53
CA GLU A 57 1.86 5.13 -10.30
C GLU A 57 1.07 4.00 -10.98
N LEU A 58 0.20 3.33 -10.23
CA LEU A 58 -0.47 2.13 -10.73
C LEU A 58 -1.50 2.45 -11.82
N VAL A 59 -2.21 3.57 -11.73
CA VAL A 59 -3.16 3.97 -12.77
C VAL A 59 -2.48 4.34 -14.08
N MET A 60 -1.24 4.85 -14.03
CA MET A 60 -0.45 5.15 -15.24
C MET A 60 -0.14 3.88 -16.05
N GLU A 61 -0.02 2.73 -15.39
CA GLU A 61 0.31 1.45 -16.03
C GLU A 61 -0.86 0.83 -16.81
N LYS A 62 -2.12 1.22 -16.50
CA LYS A 62 -3.34 0.76 -17.17
C LYS A 62 -3.48 -0.78 -17.28
N LYS A 63 -2.88 -1.51 -16.33
CA LYS A 63 -2.87 -2.98 -16.26
C LYS A 63 -3.55 -3.55 -15.02
N LEU A 64 -3.96 -2.67 -14.10
CA LEU A 64 -4.60 -3.02 -12.84
C LEU A 64 -5.72 -2.04 -12.55
N THR A 65 -6.86 -2.55 -12.10
CA THR A 65 -8.00 -1.71 -11.72
C THR A 65 -7.95 -1.43 -10.22
N ILE A 66 -7.83 -0.16 -9.84
CA ILE A 66 -8.02 0.24 -8.45
C ILE A 66 -9.50 0.58 -8.29
N GLN A 67 -10.27 -0.32 -7.67
CA GLN A 67 -11.73 -0.18 -7.62
C GLN A 67 -12.17 0.88 -6.63
N TYR A 68 -11.47 0.99 -5.50
CA TYR A 68 -11.80 1.94 -4.44
C TYR A 68 -10.64 2.12 -3.47
N ALA A 69 -10.76 3.14 -2.64
CA ALA A 69 -9.93 3.33 -1.47
C ALA A 69 -10.73 3.12 -0.18
N ILE A 70 -10.05 2.78 0.90
CA ILE A 70 -10.57 2.71 2.26
C ILE A 70 -9.82 3.74 3.07
N ASP A 71 -10.52 4.74 3.62
CA ASP A 71 -9.87 5.76 4.43
C ASP A 71 -10.82 6.27 5.52
N GLN A 72 -10.31 6.41 6.75
CA GLN A 72 -11.11 6.85 7.90
C GLN A 72 -11.59 8.31 7.75
N SER A 73 -10.89 9.14 6.98
CA SER A 73 -11.33 10.51 6.73
C SER A 73 -12.61 10.57 5.90
N GLY A 74 -12.88 9.54 5.09
CA GLY A 74 -13.97 9.54 4.11
C GLY A 74 -13.85 10.65 3.05
N ILE A 75 -12.73 11.38 3.02
CA ILE A 75 -12.53 12.49 2.10
C ILE A 75 -12.22 11.90 0.73
N GLN A 76 -13.07 12.24 -0.24
CA GLN A 76 -12.88 11.84 -1.61
C GLN A 76 -11.67 12.58 -2.21
N TYR A 77 -10.56 11.85 -2.38
CA TYR A 77 -9.32 12.37 -2.95
C TYR A 77 -9.46 12.66 -4.45
N LEU A 78 -10.26 11.86 -5.16
CA LEU A 78 -10.52 11.98 -6.58
C LEU A 78 -12.00 11.71 -6.85
N GLU A 79 -12.63 12.52 -7.69
CA GLU A 79 -14.04 12.33 -8.08
C GLU A 79 -14.31 10.93 -8.66
N SER A 80 -13.31 10.33 -9.32
CA SER A 80 -13.43 9.03 -9.97
C SER A 80 -13.09 7.81 -9.11
N LEU A 81 -12.57 8.00 -7.88
CA LEU A 81 -12.23 6.89 -6.99
C LEU A 81 -13.16 6.88 -5.77
N PRO A 82 -14.08 5.91 -5.66
CA PRO A 82 -14.90 5.76 -4.47
C PRO A 82 -14.05 5.55 -3.22
N VAL A 83 -14.39 6.24 -2.13
CA VAL A 83 -13.76 6.08 -0.82
C VAL A 83 -14.77 5.51 0.16
N TYR A 84 -14.44 4.36 0.75
CA TYR A 84 -15.26 3.69 1.75
C TYR A 84 -14.66 3.84 3.14
N CYS A 85 -15.53 3.81 4.15
CA CYS A 85 -15.11 3.56 5.52
C CYS A 85 -14.94 2.04 5.72
N LEU A 86 -14.07 1.67 6.66
CA LEU A 86 -13.71 0.28 6.94
C LEU A 86 -14.89 -0.57 7.46
N ASP A 87 -15.89 0.08 8.06
CA ASP A 87 -17.07 -0.54 8.70
C ASP A 87 -18.22 -0.88 7.72
N LYS A 88 -18.01 -0.76 6.41
CA LYS A 88 -19.02 -1.02 5.38
C LYS A 88 -18.79 -2.33 4.65
N ASP A 89 -19.84 -2.83 3.99
CA ASP A 89 -19.71 -3.90 3.00
C ASP A 89 -18.82 -3.42 1.84
N LEU A 90 -17.60 -3.94 1.79
CA LEU A 90 -16.61 -3.58 0.78
C LEU A 90 -16.78 -4.44 -0.49
N PRO A 91 -16.75 -3.84 -1.69
CA PRO A 91 -16.76 -4.60 -2.94
C PRO A 91 -15.60 -5.60 -3.01
N LYS A 92 -15.83 -6.78 -3.60
CA LYS A 92 -14.75 -7.77 -3.76
C LYS A 92 -13.67 -7.28 -4.72
N VAL A 93 -12.43 -7.47 -4.33
CA VAL A 93 -11.20 -7.24 -5.10
C VAL A 93 -10.24 -8.41 -4.89
N ASP A 94 -9.23 -8.56 -5.76
CA ASP A 94 -8.26 -9.66 -5.63
C ASP A 94 -7.33 -9.47 -4.44
N ALA A 95 -7.01 -8.20 -4.12
CA ALA A 95 -6.23 -7.87 -2.93
C ALA A 95 -6.50 -6.45 -2.41
N ILE A 96 -6.23 -6.23 -1.13
CA ILE A 96 -6.24 -4.91 -0.48
C ILE A 96 -4.82 -4.57 -0.06
N VAL A 97 -4.36 -3.38 -0.45
CA VAL A 97 -3.02 -2.90 -0.07
C VAL A 97 -3.11 -1.88 1.05
N ILE A 98 -2.48 -2.20 2.18
CA ILE A 98 -2.44 -1.37 3.39
C ILE A 98 -1.19 -0.50 3.33
N THR A 99 -1.38 0.81 3.25
CA THR A 99 -0.28 1.80 3.13
C THR A 99 0.13 2.51 4.42
N PRO A 100 -0.73 2.64 5.46
CA PRO A 100 -0.30 3.17 6.74
C PRO A 100 0.83 2.34 7.35
N VAL A 101 1.86 3.03 7.85
CA VAL A 101 3.03 2.41 8.48
C VAL A 101 2.97 2.60 9.99
N LEU A 102 3.53 1.65 10.75
CA LEU A 102 3.49 1.63 12.21
C LEU A 102 2.06 1.93 12.69
N ILE A 103 1.11 1.11 12.29
CA ILE A 103 -0.25 1.17 12.80
C ILE A 103 -0.28 0.61 14.23
N THR A 104 -1.24 1.08 15.02
CA THR A 104 -1.45 0.57 16.37
C THR A 104 -2.14 -0.78 16.33
N ASP A 105 -1.90 -1.65 17.30
CA ASP A 105 -2.54 -2.96 17.43
C ASP A 105 -4.07 -2.88 17.31
N GLN A 106 -4.69 -1.85 17.90
CA GLN A 106 -6.14 -1.61 17.79
C GLN A 106 -6.63 -1.37 16.35
N LEU A 107 -5.83 -0.67 15.55
CA LEU A 107 -6.19 -0.39 14.15
C LEU A 107 -5.95 -1.64 13.29
N GLU A 108 -4.90 -2.39 13.60
CA GLU A 108 -4.62 -3.66 12.96
C GLU A 108 -5.77 -4.66 13.20
N GLU A 109 -6.25 -4.79 14.44
CA GLU A 109 -7.40 -5.61 14.80
C GLU A 109 -8.66 -5.18 14.04
N GLN A 110 -8.98 -3.88 14.02
CA GLN A 110 -10.10 -3.33 13.25
C GLN A 110 -10.02 -3.65 11.76
N ILE A 111 -8.82 -3.55 11.17
CA ILE A 111 -8.59 -3.87 9.76
C ILE A 111 -8.88 -5.34 9.52
N TYR A 112 -8.29 -6.25 10.30
CA TYR A 112 -8.49 -7.69 10.07
C TYR A 112 -9.93 -8.15 10.35
N GLU A 113 -10.58 -7.60 11.38
CA GLU A 113 -12.00 -7.88 11.66
C GLU A 113 -12.91 -7.47 10.49
N SER A 114 -12.63 -6.31 9.88
CA SER A 114 -13.46 -5.77 8.82
C SER A 114 -13.15 -6.37 7.44
N LEU A 115 -11.89 -6.69 7.17
CA LEU A 115 -11.46 -7.25 5.88
C LEU A 115 -11.68 -8.77 5.79
N GLY A 116 -11.81 -9.46 6.93
CA GLY A 116 -12.11 -10.89 6.99
C GLY A 116 -11.07 -11.72 6.22
N GLU A 117 -11.54 -12.54 5.26
CA GLU A 117 -10.70 -13.43 4.45
C GLU A 117 -10.07 -12.77 3.20
N CYS A 118 -10.15 -11.44 3.07
CA CYS A 118 -9.54 -10.75 1.93
C CYS A 118 -8.02 -10.93 1.93
N VAL A 119 -7.44 -11.12 0.74
CA VAL A 119 -5.98 -11.12 0.59
C VAL A 119 -5.47 -9.70 0.83
N THR A 120 -4.58 -9.55 1.81
CA THR A 120 -3.99 -8.25 2.16
C THR A 120 -2.48 -8.25 1.98
N PHE A 121 -1.93 -7.12 1.54
CA PHE A 121 -0.50 -6.86 1.55
C PHE A 121 -0.24 -5.51 2.20
N VAL A 122 0.82 -5.39 3.00
CA VAL A 122 1.31 -4.07 3.40
C VAL A 122 2.26 -3.53 2.34
N PHE A 123 2.30 -2.20 2.15
CA PHE A 123 3.14 -1.57 1.15
C PHE A 123 4.63 -1.99 1.25
N GLU A 124 5.13 -2.17 2.47
CA GLU A 124 6.49 -2.65 2.72
C GLU A 124 6.76 -4.04 2.13
N GLU A 125 5.81 -4.97 2.19
CA GLU A 125 5.96 -6.32 1.62
C GLU A 125 6.09 -6.27 0.10
N ILE A 126 5.36 -5.37 -0.56
CA ILE A 126 5.45 -5.17 -2.01
C ILE A 126 6.87 -4.73 -2.38
N LEU A 127 7.41 -3.73 -1.66
CA LEU A 127 8.76 -3.25 -1.88
C LEU A 127 9.81 -4.32 -1.56
N TYR A 128 9.61 -5.09 -0.50
CA TYR A 128 10.48 -6.21 -0.12
C TYR A 128 10.56 -7.25 -1.24
N GLU A 129 9.40 -7.70 -1.73
CA GLU A 129 9.29 -8.74 -2.74
C GLU A 129 9.95 -8.31 -4.06
N LEU A 130 9.66 -7.10 -4.54
CA LEU A 130 10.30 -6.54 -5.73
C LEU A 130 11.81 -6.38 -5.54
N SER A 131 12.24 -5.87 -4.38
CA SER A 131 13.67 -5.71 -4.09
C SER A 131 14.39 -7.05 -4.06
N ARG A 132 13.77 -8.08 -3.46
CA ARG A 132 14.33 -9.44 -3.41
C ARG A 132 14.42 -10.05 -4.80
N LYS A 133 13.33 -10.00 -5.58
CA LYS A 133 13.27 -10.55 -6.94
C LYS A 133 14.36 -10.00 -7.84
N HIS A 134 14.65 -8.71 -7.73
CA HIS A 134 15.61 -8.00 -8.58
C HIS A 134 16.98 -7.77 -7.94
N GLY A 135 17.21 -8.25 -6.72
CA GLY A 135 18.49 -8.06 -6.01
C GLY A 135 18.80 -6.60 -5.66
N VAL A 136 17.79 -5.76 -5.45
CA VAL A 136 17.95 -4.33 -5.15
C VAL A 136 18.20 -4.12 -3.67
N ALA A 137 19.46 -3.87 -3.31
CA ALA A 137 19.88 -3.66 -1.92
C ALA A 137 18.99 -2.67 -1.14
N SER A 138 18.64 -3.05 0.09
CA SER A 138 17.81 -2.26 1.01
C SER A 138 18.53 -2.05 2.34
N SER A 139 18.29 -0.89 2.96
CA SER A 139 18.69 -0.63 4.36
C SER A 139 17.63 -1.11 5.36
N LEU A 140 16.42 -1.41 4.89
CA LEU A 140 15.29 -1.83 5.72
C LEU A 140 15.30 -3.33 6.02
N TRP A 141 15.81 -4.13 5.09
CA TRP A 141 15.85 -5.59 5.19
C TRP A 141 17.09 -6.18 4.54
N ARG A 142 17.47 -7.38 4.99
CA ARG A 142 18.47 -8.18 4.29
C ARG A 142 17.80 -8.93 3.14
N ILE A 143 18.39 -8.80 1.96
CA ILE A 143 18.02 -9.57 0.78
C ILE A 143 19.02 -10.72 0.70
N LEU A 144 18.50 -11.95 0.75
CA LEU A 144 19.26 -13.18 0.58
C LEU A 144 19.18 -13.65 -0.86
#